data_AF-A0A7C9VKI8-F1
#
_entry.id   AF-A0A7C9VKI8-F1
#
_cell.length_a   1.000
_cell.length_b   1.000
_cell.length_c   1.000
_cell.angle_alpha   90.00
_cell.angle_beta   90.00
_cell.angle_gamma   90.00
#
_symmetry.space_group_name_H-M   'P 1'
#
loop_
_entity.id
_entity.type
_entity.pdbx_description
1 polymer ?
#
loop_
_entity_poly.entity_id
_entity_poly.type
_entity_poly.pdbx_seq_one_letter_code
_entity_poly.pdbx_strand_id
1 'polypeptide(L)' 'MRLVNIRPGRQVRFYLAALPFVLLAVAYFLGSNARLAENPNDKLLPALSSMAQAVKQMAFQAD' A
#
# COMPACT_ATOMS: atom_id res chain seq x y z
N MET A 1 -27.97 11.93 22.23
CA MET A 1 -27.30 10.62 22.43
C MET A 1 -25.78 10.85 22.40
N ARG A 2 -25.02 10.36 23.40
CA ARG A 2 -23.55 10.54 23.43
C ARG A 2 -22.88 9.61 22.41
N LEU A 3 -22.04 10.15 21.53
CA LEU A 3 -21.24 9.40 20.54
C LEU A 3 -20.42 8.25 21.17
N VAL A 4 -20.04 8.42 22.45
CA VAL A 4 -19.27 7.43 23.24
C VAL A 4 -20.03 6.11 23.45
N ASN A 5 -21.36 6.10 23.38
CA ASN A 5 -22.16 4.89 23.58
C ASN A 5 -22.45 4.11 22.28
N ILE A 6 -21.88 4.55 21.15
CA ILE A 6 -22.05 3.87 19.87
C ILE A 6 -21.09 2.67 19.85
N ARG A 7 -21.65 1.47 19.99
CA ARG A 7 -20.88 0.23 19.79
C ARG A 7 -20.77 -0.02 18.28
N PRO A 8 -19.56 0.03 17.68
CA PRO A 8 -19.42 -0.24 16.26
C PRO A 8 -19.86 -1.68 15.98
N GLY A 9 -20.71 -1.85 14.96
CA GLY A 9 -21.09 -3.18 14.47
C GLY A 9 -19.87 -3.97 14.01
N ARG A 10 -20.01 -5.30 13.88
CA ARG A 10 -18.87 -6.20 13.58
C ARG A 10 -18.07 -5.78 12.34
N GLN A 11 -18.75 -5.31 11.29
CA GLN A 11 -18.09 -4.82 10.07
C GLN A 11 -17.28 -3.55 10.29
N VAL A 12 -17.84 -2.57 11.00
CA VAL A 12 -17.16 -1.30 11.31
C VAL A 12 -15.88 -1.55 12.13
N ARG A 13 -15.91 -2.51 13.05
CA ARG A 13 -14.74 -2.92 13.82
C ARG A 13 -13.62 -3.50 12.93
N PHE A 14 -13.97 -4.30 11.92
CA PHE A 14 -12.97 -4.81 10.96
C PHE A 14 -12.36 -3.67 10.13
N TYR A 15 -13.18 -2.76 9.61
CA TYR A 15 -12.66 -1.62 8.85
C TYR A 15 -11.76 -0.72 9.70
N LEU A 16 -12.15 -0.41 10.95
CA LEU A 16 -11.29 0.35 11.87
C LEU A 16 -9.97 -0.37 12.18
N ALA A 17 -9.99 -1.70 12.31
CA ALA A 17 -8.77 -2.48 12.53
C ALA A 17 -7.86 -2.53 11.29
N ALA A 18 -8.43 -2.54 10.08
CA ALA A 18 -7.69 -2.53 8.82
C ALA A 18 -7.15 -1.14 8.45
N LEU A 19 -7.80 -0.07 8.92
CA LEU A 19 -7.48 1.32 8.64
C LEU A 19 -5.99 1.70 8.80
N PRO A 20 -5.28 1.37 9.90
CA PRO A 20 -3.86 1.72 10.04
C PRO A 20 -2.98 1.08 8.95
N PHE A 21 -3.27 -0.16 8.54
CA PHE A 21 -2.51 -0.84 7.49
C PHE A 21 -2.77 -0.23 6.12
N VAL A 22 -4.02 0.14 5.83
CA VAL A 22 -4.38 0.84 4.58
C VAL A 22 -3.70 2.20 4.53
N LEU A 23 -3.68 2.96 5.63
CA LEU A 23 -2.97 4.24 5.69
C LEU A 23 -1.47 4.09 5.44
N LEU A 24 -0.83 3.07 6.03
CA LEU A 24 0.59 2.78 5.77
C LEU A 24 0.83 2.44 4.30
N ALA A 25 -0.03 1.62 3.70
CA ALA A 25 0.07 1.27 2.28
C ALA A 25 -0.05 2.52 1.40
N VAL A 26 -1.05 3.37 1.64
CA VAL A 26 -1.25 4.63 0.88
C VAL A 26 -0.05 5.56 1.05
N ALA A 27 0.45 5.74 2.28
CA ALA A 27 1.63 6.57 2.54
C ALA A 27 2.87 6.03 1.81
N TYR A 28 3.05 4.71 1.76
CA TYR A 28 4.11 4.06 1.01
C TYR A 28 3.98 4.32 -0.50
N PHE A 29 2.79 4.15 -1.07
CA PHE A 29 2.56 4.41 -2.50
C PHE A 29 2.84 5.87 -2.87
N LEU A 30 2.38 6.82 -2.06
CA LEU A 30 2.60 8.24 -2.27
C LEU A 30 4.09 8.61 -2.17
N GLY A 31 4.78 8.11 -1.13
CA GLY A 31 6.20 8.35 -0.93
C GLY A 31 7.09 7.69 -2.00
N SER A 32 6.74 6.47 -2.41
CA SER A 32 7.47 5.73 -3.46
C SER A 32 7.34 6.42 -4.81
N ASN A 33 6.13 6.85 -5.20
CA ASN A 33 5.92 7.57 -6.46
C ASN A 33 6.60 8.95 -6.46
N ALA A 34 6.55 9.68 -5.34
CA ALA A 34 7.23 10.97 -5.21
C ALA A 34 8.75 10.83 -5.41
N ARG A 35 9.37 9.79 -4.85
CA ARG A 35 10.81 9.53 -5.06
C ARG A 35 11.16 9.02 -6.44
N LEU A 36 10.30 8.20 -7.05
CA LEU A 36 10.53 7.70 -8.41
C LEU A 36 10.48 8.83 -9.46
N ALA A 37 9.64 9.85 -9.22
CA ALA A 37 9.53 11.02 -10.09
C ALA A 37 10.78 11.91 -10.04
N GLU A 38 11.49 11.97 -8.90
CA GLU A 38 12.71 12.76 -8.74
C GLU A 38 14.00 11.98 -9.05
N ASN A 39 14.04 10.66 -8.83
CA ASN A 39 15.22 9.83 -9.07
C ASN A 39 14.87 8.47 -9.73
N PRO A 40 14.90 8.39 -11.08
CA PRO A 40 14.52 7.18 -11.83
C PRO A 40 15.39 5.94 -11.58
N ASN A 41 16.59 6.11 -11.00
CA ASN A 41 17.56 5.05 -10.71
C ASN A 41 17.68 4.74 -9.20
N ASP A 42 16.76 5.25 -8.37
CA ASP A 42 16.84 5.06 -6.92
C ASP A 42 16.51 3.61 -6.52
N LYS A 43 17.57 2.86 -6.20
CA LYS A 43 17.55 1.41 -5.92
C LYS A 43 17.12 1.06 -4.49
N LEU A 44 16.78 2.07 -3.68
CA LEU A 44 16.50 1.89 -2.24
C LEU A 44 15.11 1.33 -1.96
N LEU A 45 14.11 1.62 -2.80
CA LEU A 45 12.75 1.09 -2.67
C LEU A 45 12.17 0.88 -4.06
N PRO A 46 12.23 -0.34 -4.64
CA PRO A 46 11.61 -0.58 -5.93
C PRO A 46 10.12 -0.29 -5.82
N ALA A 47 9.57 0.51 -6.74
CA ALA A 47 8.13 0.72 -6.81
C ALA A 47 7.44 -0.64 -6.93
N LEU A 48 6.29 -0.79 -6.27
CA LEU A 48 5.48 -2.01 -6.37
C LEU A 48 5.19 -2.39 -7.83
N SER A 49 5.14 -1.41 -8.74
CA SER A 49 5.07 -1.64 -10.19
C SER A 49 6.31 -2.32 -10.76
N SER A 50 7.52 -1.90 -10.38
CA SER A 50 8.79 -2.55 -10.78
C SER A 50 8.92 -3.95 -10.20
N MET A 51 8.51 -4.17 -8.94
CA MET A 51 8.47 -5.52 -8.36
C MET A 51 7.44 -6.39 -9.08
N ALA A 52 6.23 -5.90 -9.33
CA ALA A 52 5.20 -6.65 -10.06
C ALA A 52 5.62 -6.93 -11.51
N GLN A 53 6.30 -5.99 -12.18
CA GLN A 53 6.86 -6.21 -13.51
C GLN A 53 8.00 -7.22 -13.50
N ALA A 54 8.91 -7.15 -12.52
CA ALA A 54 10.00 -8.12 -12.39
C ALA A 54 9.48 -9.53 -12.09
N VAL A 55 8.51 -9.66 -11.18
CA VAL A 55 7.82 -10.92 -10.93
C VAL A 55 7.08 -11.39 -12.17
N LYS A 56 6.42 -10.48 -12.90
CA LYS A 56 5.73 -10.84 -14.14
C LYS A 56 6.70 -11.35 -15.21
N GLN A 57 7.85 -10.70 -15.37
CA GLN A 57 8.90 -11.13 -16.30
C GLN A 57 9.49 -12.47 -15.88
N MET A 58 9.86 -12.65 -14.62
CA MET A 58 10.52 -13.86 -14.15
C MET A 58 9.56 -15.06 -14.03
N ALA A 59 8.28 -14.83 -13.75
CA ALA A 59 7.29 -15.89 -13.60
C ALA A 59 6.57 -16.27 -14.90
N PHE A 60 6.46 -15.36 -15.88
CA PHE A 60 5.65 -15.59 -17.09
C PHE A 60 6.42 -15.41 -18.41
N GLN A 61 7.71 -15.07 -18.35
CA GLN A 61 8.57 -15.01 -19.52
C GLN A 61 9.61 -16.13 -19.37
N ALA A 62 9.50 -17.15 -20.22
CA ALA A 62 10.51 -18.20 -20.32
C ALA A 62 11.68 -17.68 -21.15
N ASP A 63 12.92 -17.92 -20.69
CA ASP A 63 14.16 -17.61 -21.43
C ASP A 63 14.24 -18.33 -22.78
#